data_AF-A0A3B9R2S3-F1
#
_entry.id   AF-A0A3B9R2S3-F1
#
_cell.length_a   1.000
_cell.length_b   1.000
_cell.length_c   1.000
_cell.angle_alpha   90.00
_cell.angle_beta   90.00
_cell.angle_gamma   90.00
#
_symmetry.space_group_name_H-M   'P 1'
#
loop_
_entity.id
_entity.type
_entity.pdbx_description
1 polymer ?
#
loop_
_entity_poly.entity_id
_entity_poly.type
_entity_poly.pdbx_seq_one_letter_code
_entity_poly.pdbx_strand_id
1 'polypeptide(L)' 'TYMGLELAQDLGVTMIARAKGRHFLVYNGEDTIQYDEIPQRKAAITASPKP' A
#
# COMPACT_ATOMS: atom_id res chain seq x y z
N THR A 1 16.22 1.77 1.90
CA THR A 1 17.57 1.16 1.88
C THR A 1 17.48 -0.09 1.04
N TYR A 2 18.55 -0.46 0.34
CA TYR A 2 18.55 -1.67 -0.50
C TYR A 2 18.65 -2.95 0.35
N MET A 3 19.55 -2.97 1.34
CA MET A 3 19.78 -4.14 2.21
C MET A 3 18.54 -4.69 2.91
N GLY A 4 17.62 -3.82 3.36
CA GLY A 4 16.40 -4.27 4.04
C GLY A 4 15.41 -4.97 3.11
N LEU A 5 15.39 -4.58 1.83
CA LEU A 5 14.57 -5.23 0.81
C LEU A 5 15.16 -6.61 0.45
N GLU A 6 16.46 -6.67 0.24
CA GLU A 6 17.18 -7.92 -0.05
C GLU A 6 16.96 -8.96 1.06
N LEU A 7 17.09 -8.55 2.33
CA LEU A 7 16.82 -9.44 3.47
C LEU A 7 15.36 -9.92 3.52
N ALA A 8 14.39 -9.05 3.20
CA ALA A 8 12.98 -9.43 3.19
C ALA A 8 12.68 -10.47 2.09
N GLN A 9 13.32 -10.33 0.93
CA GLN A 9 13.23 -11.29 -0.18
C GLN A 9 13.87 -12.62 0.19
N ASP A 10 15.07 -12.61 0.76
CA ASP A 10 15.82 -13.82 1.16
C ASP A 10 15.09 -14.62 2.24
N LEU A 11 14.47 -13.93 3.21
CA LEU A 11 13.71 -14.56 4.28
C LEU A 11 12.27 -14.91 3.87
N GLY A 12 11.79 -14.41 2.74
CA GLY A 12 10.40 -14.60 2.30
C GLY A 12 9.37 -13.92 3.22
N VAL A 13 9.72 -12.78 3.83
CA VAL A 13 8.86 -12.08 4.80
C VAL A 13 8.22 -10.84 4.20
N THR A 14 7.03 -10.49 4.66
CA THR A 14 6.33 -9.27 4.25
C THR A 14 7.12 -8.03 4.67
N MET A 15 7.34 -7.11 3.74
CA MET A 15 7.95 -5.81 4.04
C MET A 15 6.99 -4.69 3.66
N ILE A 16 6.63 -3.87 4.64
CA ILE A 16 5.85 -2.66 4.44
C ILE A 16 6.68 -1.40 4.73
N ALA A 17 6.43 -0.34 3.97
CA ALA A 17 7.10 0.94 4.12
C ALA A 17 6.09 2.09 4.15
N ARG A 18 6.54 3.25 4.64
CA ARG A 18 5.75 4.52 4.67
C ARG A 18 4.37 4.35 5.31
N ALA A 19 4.26 3.45 6.29
CA ALA A 19 3.01 3.17 6.97
C ALA A 19 2.54 4.41 7.76
N LYS A 20 1.34 4.89 7.44
CA LYS A 20 0.65 5.95 8.17
C LYS A 20 -0.84 5.63 8.23
N GLY A 21 -1.32 5.28 9.41
CA GLY A 21 -2.70 4.82 9.58
C GLY A 21 -2.94 3.58 8.72
N ARG A 22 -3.93 3.65 7.82
CA ARG A 22 -4.35 2.53 6.97
C ARG A 22 -3.77 2.58 5.55
N HIS A 23 -2.74 3.39 5.36
CA HIS A 23 -2.01 3.50 4.10
C HIS A 23 -0.56 3.09 4.32
N PHE A 24 -0.08 2.18 3.48
CA PHE A 24 1.29 1.67 3.47
C PHE A 24 1.67 1.26 2.05
N LEU A 25 2.97 1.07 1.82
CA LEU A 25 3.51 0.47 0.60
C LEU A 25 3.95 -0.94 0.92
N VAL A 26 3.64 -1.88 0.04
CA VAL A 26 4.17 -3.25 0.12
C VAL A 26 5.38 -3.34 -0.79
N TYR A 27 6.51 -3.70 -0.22
CA TYR A 27 7.77 -3.88 -0.94
C TYR A 27 8.12 -5.37 -1.14
N ASN A 28 7.59 -6.28 -0.30
CA ASN A 28 7.71 -7.74 -0.47
C ASN A 28 6.51 -8.46 0.17
N GLY A 29 6.10 -9.61 -0.39
CA GLY A 29 5.07 -10.49 0.17
C GLY A 29 3.63 -9.96 0.07
N GLU A 30 3.25 -9.32 -1.03
CA GLU A 30 1.88 -8.79 -1.23
C GLU A 30 0.79 -9.85 -1.09
N ASP A 31 1.07 -11.07 -1.54
CA ASP A 31 0.21 -12.24 -1.46
C ASP A 31 -0.07 -12.71 -0.02
N THR A 32 0.76 -12.29 0.94
CA THR A 32 0.61 -12.62 2.37
C THR A 32 -0.29 -11.64 3.13
N ILE A 33 -0.81 -10.61 2.46
CA ILE A 33 -1.60 -9.54 3.09
C ILE A 33 -3.09 -9.71 2.78
N GLN A 34 -3.91 -9.75 3.83
CA GLN A 34 -5.36 -9.65 3.73
C GLN A 34 -5.80 -8.21 3.96
N TYR A 35 -6.46 -7.61 2.96
CA TYR A 35 -7.03 -6.26 3.06
C TYR A 35 -8.51 -6.32 3.47
N ASP A 36 -8.82 -5.89 4.68
CA ASP A 36 -10.18 -5.92 5.26
C ASP A 36 -10.87 -4.55 5.27
N GLU A 37 -10.13 -3.45 5.15
CA GLU A 37 -10.73 -2.12 5.07
C GLU A 37 -11.52 -1.93 3.78
N ILE A 38 -12.82 -1.64 3.93
CA ILE A 38 -13.68 -1.25 2.81
C ILE A 38 -13.22 0.11 2.28
N PRO A 39 -12.83 0.23 0.99
CA PRO A 39 -12.41 1.51 0.44
C PRO A 39 -13.49 2.57 0.60
N GLN A 40 -13.14 3.71 1.21
CA GLN A 40 -14.05 4.85 1.24
C GLN A 40 -14.31 5.30 -0.19
N ARG A 41 -15.59 5.35 -0.59
CA ARG A 41 -15.99 5.89 -1.90
C ARG A 41 -15.49 7.33 -1.96
N LYS A 42 -14.42 7.58 -2.71
CA LYS A 42 -14.01 8.93 -3.07
C LYS A 42 -15.22 9.55 -3.76
N ALA A 43 -15.85 10.54 -3.14
CA ALA A 43 -16.93 11.29 -3.77
C ALA A 43 -16.41 11.68 -5.15
N ALA A 44 -17.11 11.26 -6.20
CA ALA A 44 -16.76 11.61 -7.56
C ALA A 44 -16.53 13.11 -7.55
N ILE A 45 -15.31 13.54 -7.86
CA ILE A 45 -14.98 14.94 -8.10
C ILE A 45 -15.91 15.33 -9.24
N THR A 46 -17.03 15.95 -8.90
CA THR A 46 -18.03 16.41 -9.85
C THR A 46 -17.29 17.29 -10.83
N ALA A 47 -17.19 16.82 -12.07
CA ALA A 47 -16.72 17.60 -13.18
C ALA A 47 -17.65 18.81 -13.30
N SER A 48 -17.17 19.98 -12.87
CA SER A 48 -17.73 21.25 -13.29
C SER A 48 -16.87 21.71 -14.47
N PRO A 49 -17.38 21.70 -15.71
CA PRO A 49 -16.71 22.41 -16.78
C PRO A 49 -16.81 23.90 -16.44
N LYS A 50 -15.67 24.56 -16.22
CA LYS A 50 -15.62 26.00 -16.00
C LYS A 50 -15.94 26.71 -17.34
N PRO A 51 -16.79 27.75 -17.34
CA PRO A 51 -17.16 28.50 -18.55
C PRO A 51 -15.99 29.26 -19.17
#